data_AF-A0A699STI8-F1
#
_entry.id   AF-A0A699STI8-F1
#
_cell.length_a   1.000
_cell.length_b   1.000
_cell.length_c   1.000
_cell.angle_alpha   90.00
_cell.angle_beta   90.00
_cell.angle_gamma   90.00
#
_symmetry.space_group_name_H-M   'P 1'
#
loop_
_entity.id
_entity.type
_entity.pdbx_description
1 polymer ?
#
loop_
_entity_poly.entity_id
_entity_poly.type
_entity_poly.pdbx_seq_one_letter_code
_entity_poly.pdbx_strand_id
1 'polypeptide(L)'
;MLKFPTEEGIVTIRGSLLIPTECASIDTSSVTPEEKKAHPANLTVPLHPIFPDQEVMVGGSSSDAGRTELCSLLKRNLDIFAWQPSDMTRVPRSIAEHTLN
;
A
#
# COMPACT_ATOMS: atom_id res chain seq x y z
N MET A 1 -3.78 7.52 18.87
CA MET A 1 -3.82 6.48 19.93
C MET A 1 -5.06 5.65 19.70
N LEU A 2 -4.91 4.37 19.38
CA LEU A 2 -6.01 3.45 19.04
C LEU A 2 -6.28 2.52 20.23
N LYS A 3 -7.54 2.28 20.59
CA LYS A 3 -7.93 1.41 21.71
C LYS A 3 -9.00 0.41 21.28
N PHE A 4 -8.89 -0.83 21.73
CA PHE A 4 -9.92 -1.85 21.49
C PHE A 4 -9.94 -2.91 22.60
N PRO A 5 -11.10 -3.51 22.87
CA PRO A 5 -11.25 -4.54 23.89
C PRO A 5 -10.64 -5.88 23.43
N THR A 6 -10.09 -6.63 24.39
CA THR A 6 -9.64 -8.01 24.30
C THR A 6 -10.12 -8.78 25.53
N GLU A 7 -10.01 -10.11 25.53
CA GLU A 7 -10.35 -10.96 26.68
C GLU A 7 -9.60 -10.55 27.97
N GLU A 8 -8.42 -9.94 27.82
CA GLU A 8 -7.54 -9.53 28.93
C GLU A 8 -7.68 -8.03 29.30
N GLY A 9 -8.60 -7.29 28.68
CA GLY A 9 -8.86 -5.88 28.97
C GLY A 9 -8.80 -4.96 27.75
N ILE A 10 -8.42 -3.69 27.93
CA ILE A 10 -8.35 -2.72 26.83
C ILE A 10 -6.91 -2.59 26.34
N VAL A 11 -6.64 -3.05 25.12
CA VAL A 11 -5.36 -2.82 24.45
C VAL A 11 -5.31 -1.39 23.93
N THR A 12 -4.18 -0.72 24.12
CA THR A 12 -3.93 0.64 23.63
C THR A 12 -2.67 0.67 22.75
N ILE A 13 -2.83 1.00 21.47
CA ILE A 13 -1.72 1.30 20.56
C ILE A 13 -1.45 2.81 20.61
N ARG A 14 -0.24 3.17 21.05
CA ARG A 14 0.30 4.54 20.98
C ARG A 14 1.33 4.60 19.86
N GLY A 15 1.06 5.42 18.84
CA GLY A 15 2.09 5.81 17.88
C GLY A 15 3.05 6.80 18.55
N SER A 16 4.35 6.56 18.46
CA SER A 16 5.38 7.55 18.77
C SER A 16 5.55 8.50 17.58
N LEU A 17 5.55 9.82 17.83
CA LEU A 17 5.89 10.83 16.82
C LEU A 17 7.39 10.84 16.49
N LEU A 18 8.20 10.21 17.33
CA LEU A 18 9.57 9.88 16.99
C LEU A 18 9.49 8.71 16.02
N ILE A 19 9.79 8.97 14.74
CA ILE A 19 10.18 7.92 13.80
C ILE A 19 11.36 7.23 14.48
N PRO A 20 11.23 5.97 14.93
CA PRO A 20 12.39 5.23 15.39
C PRO A 20 13.41 5.23 14.26
N THR A 21 14.70 5.48 14.53
CA THR A 21 15.74 5.49 13.47
C THR A 21 15.73 4.19 12.66
N GLU A 22 15.28 3.09 13.27
CA GLU A 22 14.99 1.79 12.65
C GLU A 22 13.89 1.82 11.56
N CYS A 23 12.96 2.77 11.59
CA CYS A 23 12.00 3.04 10.50
C CYS A 23 12.58 3.95 9.40
N ALA A 24 13.64 4.71 9.69
CA ALA A 24 14.36 5.51 8.70
C ALA A 24 15.37 4.66 7.90
N SER A 25 15.72 3.47 8.38
CA SER A 25 16.66 2.55 7.73
C SER A 25 16.05 1.73 6.58
N ILE A 26 15.16 2.32 5.79
CA ILE A 26 15.06 1.99 4.36
C ILE A 26 15.81 3.08 3.59
N ASP A 27 16.99 3.44 4.10
CA ASP A 27 17.93 4.27 3.41
C ASP A 27 18.64 3.38 2.39
N THR A 28 18.63 3.82 1.15
CA THR A 28 19.27 3.19 -0.01
C THR A 28 20.80 3.21 0.15
N SER A 29 21.32 2.41 1.07
CA SER A 29 22.72 2.06 1.18
C SER A 29 22.84 0.67 0.53
N SER A 30 23.12 0.56 -0.76
CA SER A 30 24.46 0.82 -1.30
C SER A 30 24.42 1.47 -2.69
N VAL A 31 24.80 2.73 -2.78
CA VAL A 31 25.44 3.26 -4.00
C VAL A 31 26.91 2.83 -3.93
N THR A 32 27.19 1.64 -4.45
CA THR A 32 28.47 1.38 -5.10
C THR A 32 28.41 2.01 -6.50
N PRO A 33 29.46 2.71 -6.97
CA PRO A 33 29.49 3.26 -8.31
C PRO A 33 29.82 2.14 -9.30
N GLU A 34 28.90 1.21 -9.51
CA GLU A 34 29.04 0.17 -10.53
C GLU A 34 27.75 -0.02 -11.32
N GLU A 35 27.88 0.23 -12.63
CA GLU A 35 26.93 0.08 -13.72
C GLU A 35 25.56 0.76 -13.56
N LYS A 36 25.17 1.53 -14.59
CA LYS A 36 23.76 1.85 -14.87
C LYS A 36 23.01 0.53 -15.09
N LYS A 37 22.67 -0.21 -14.03
CA LYS A 37 21.62 -1.22 -14.10
C LYS A 37 20.33 -0.46 -14.39
N ALA A 38 19.75 -0.75 -15.55
CA ALA A 38 18.42 -0.25 -15.89
C ALA A 38 17.52 -0.51 -14.69
N HIS A 39 16.94 0.55 -14.12
CA HIS A 39 15.93 0.39 -13.08
C HIS A 39 14.87 -0.55 -13.63
N PRO A 40 14.52 -1.64 -12.91
CA PRO A 40 13.58 -2.59 -13.45
C PRO A 40 12.24 -1.87 -13.67
N ALA A 41 11.71 -1.98 -14.88
CA ALA A 41 10.54 -1.23 -15.30
C ALA A 41 9.32 -1.64 -14.45
N ASN A 42 8.61 -0.64 -13.93
CA ASN A 42 7.34 -0.86 -13.25
C ASN A 42 6.30 -1.41 -14.23
N LEU A 43 5.40 -2.25 -13.72
CA LEU A 43 4.25 -2.73 -14.48
C LEU A 43 3.02 -1.92 -14.13
N THR A 44 2.38 -1.34 -15.13
CA THR A 44 1.03 -0.81 -14.96
C THR A 44 0.04 -1.89 -15.37
N VAL A 45 -0.93 -2.20 -14.50
CA VAL A 45 -1.92 -3.25 -14.74
C VAL A 45 -3.32 -2.71 -14.51
N PRO A 46 -4.20 -2.71 -15.52
CA PRO A 46 -5.63 -2.48 -15.30
C PRO A 46 -6.22 -3.67 -14.57
N LEU A 47 -6.83 -3.41 -13.40
CA LEU A 47 -7.42 -4.47 -12.60
C LEU A 47 -8.87 -4.73 -12.99
N HIS A 48 -9.63 -3.69 -13.32
CA HIS A 48 -11.07 -3.80 -13.59
C HIS A 48 -11.36 -3.89 -15.11
N PRO A 49 -12.09 -4.91 -15.57
CA PRO A 49 -12.35 -5.10 -17.01
C PRO A 49 -13.28 -4.04 -17.61
N ILE A 50 -14.14 -3.40 -16.80
CA ILE A 50 -15.09 -2.37 -17.23
C ILE A 50 -14.51 -0.95 -17.07
N PHE A 51 -13.54 -0.78 -16.16
CA PHE A 51 -12.95 0.52 -15.82
C PHE A 51 -11.44 0.43 -16.06
N PRO A 52 -10.98 0.56 -17.32
CA PRO A 52 -9.57 0.37 -17.67
C PRO A 52 -8.66 1.37 -16.96
N ASP A 53 -9.19 2.53 -16.58
CA ASP A 53 -8.45 3.57 -15.86
C ASP A 53 -8.17 3.20 -14.39
N GLN A 54 -8.75 2.11 -13.88
CA GLN A 54 -8.47 1.56 -12.54
C GLN A 54 -7.21 0.68 -12.58
N GLU A 55 -6.07 1.35 -12.65
CA GLU A 55 -4.74 0.73 -12.79
C GLU A 55 -3.96 0.71 -11.47
N VAL A 56 -3.16 -0.34 -11.29
CA VAL A 56 -2.15 -0.41 -10.24
C VAL A 56 -0.75 -0.47 -10.84
N MET A 57 0.18 0.18 -10.16
CA MET A 57 1.60 0.12 -10.50
C MET A 57 2.29 -0.90 -9.59
N VAL A 58 2.81 -1.97 -10.19
CA VAL A 58 3.62 -2.98 -9.49
C VAL A 58 5.10 -2.67 -9.71
N GLY A 59 5.84 -2.57 -8.61
CA GLY A 59 7.27 -2.27 -8.64
C GLY A 59 8.08 -3.29 -9.44
N GLY A 60 8.99 -2.80 -10.28
CA GLY A 60 9.81 -3.66 -11.15
C GLY A 60 10.77 -4.60 -10.43
N SER A 61 11.05 -4.39 -9.14
CA SER A 61 11.93 -5.25 -8.33
C SER A 61 11.39 -6.67 -8.09
N SER A 62 10.11 -6.92 -8.41
CA SER A 62 9.46 -8.22 -8.25
C SER A 62 9.72 -9.14 -9.45
N SER A 63 9.83 -10.45 -9.21
CA SER A 63 9.92 -11.45 -10.29
C SER A 63 8.64 -11.51 -11.13
N ASP A 64 8.72 -12.00 -12.37
CA ASP A 64 7.55 -12.14 -13.25
C ASP A 64 6.47 -13.06 -12.66
N ALA A 65 6.89 -14.13 -11.98
CA ALA A 65 5.99 -15.03 -11.25
C ALA A 65 5.28 -14.29 -10.11
N GLY A 66 6.02 -13.53 -9.29
CA GLY A 66 5.45 -12.75 -8.19
C GLY A 66 4.51 -11.66 -8.68
N ARG A 67 4.84 -10.99 -9.80
CA ARG A 67 3.97 -10.00 -10.45
C ARG A 67 2.67 -10.64 -10.93
N THR A 68 2.75 -11.83 -11.51
CA THR A 68 1.58 -12.58 -12.01
C THR A 68 0.66 -13.01 -10.87
N GLU A 69 1.23 -13.55 -9.79
CA GLU A 69 0.49 -13.96 -8.61
C GLU A 69 -0.17 -12.76 -7.91
N LEU A 70 0.57 -11.67 -7.75
CA LEU A 70 0.05 -10.42 -7.19
C LEU A 70 -1.11 -9.87 -8.04
N CYS A 71 -0.96 -9.80 -9.37
CA CYS A 71 -2.04 -9.34 -10.24
C CYS A 71 -3.29 -10.21 -10.12
N SER A 72 -3.12 -11.53 -9.99
CA SER A 72 -4.22 -12.47 -9.81
C SER A 72 -4.91 -12.28 -8.46
N LEU A 73 -4.13 -12.07 -7.39
CA LEU A 73 -4.62 -11.76 -6.06
C LEU A 73 -5.45 -10.46 -6.06
N LEU A 74 -4.93 -9.40 -6.67
CA LEU A 74 -5.60 -8.10 -6.73
C LEU A 74 -6.91 -8.19 -7.53
N LYS A 75 -6.91 -8.87 -8.68
CA LYS A 75 -8.12 -9.10 -9.49
C LYS A 75 -9.19 -9.89 -8.74
N ARG A 76 -8.80 -10.86 -7.90
CA ARG A 76 -9.74 -11.65 -7.10
C ARG A 76 -10.40 -10.84 -5.97
N ASN A 77 -9.76 -9.77 -5.52
CA ASN A 77 -10.20 -8.94 -4.39
C ASN A 77 -10.58 -7.52 -4.85
N LEU A 78 -11.09 -7.39 -6.07
CA LEU A 78 -11.45 -6.09 -6.66
C LEU A 78 -12.46 -5.30 -5.82
N ASP A 79 -13.36 -6.00 -5.14
CA ASP A 79 -14.42 -5.46 -4.29
C ASP A 79 -13.92 -4.82 -2.98
N ILE A 80 -12.64 -5.01 -2.64
CA ILE A 80 -12.01 -4.40 -1.46
C ILE A 80 -11.52 -2.99 -1.75
N PHE A 81 -11.19 -2.67 -3.01
CA PHE A 81 -10.60 -1.39 -3.37
C PHE A 81 -11.65 -0.28 -3.49
N ALA A 82 -11.31 0.89 -2.97
CA ALA A 82 -12.01 2.14 -3.25
C ALA A 82 -11.12 3.01 -4.14
N TRP A 83 -11.56 3.26 -5.38
CA TRP A 83 -10.80 4.05 -6.36
C TRP A 83 -11.09 5.54 -6.23
N GLN A 84 -12.24 5.87 -5.68
CA GLN A 84 -12.68 7.22 -5.35
C GLN A 84 -13.45 7.22 -4.02
N PRO A 85 -13.58 8.38 -3.35
CA PRO A 85 -14.29 8.47 -2.09
C PRO A 85 -15.74 7.95 -2.12
N SER A 86 -16.42 8.02 -3.27
CA SER A 86 -17.78 7.49 -3.42
C SER A 86 -17.87 5.96 -3.33
N ASP A 87 -16.77 5.25 -3.59
CA ASP A 87 -16.73 3.79 -3.50
C ASP A 87 -16.71 3.32 -2.03
N MET A 88 -16.36 4.21 -1.09
CA MET A 88 -16.38 3.96 0.36
C MET A 88 -17.80 4.08 0.94
N THR A 89 -18.72 3.26 0.47
CA THR A 89 -20.17 3.36 0.76
C THR A 89 -20.57 3.11 2.22
N ARG A 90 -19.69 2.54 3.06
CA ARG A 90 -20.01 2.13 4.44
C ARG A 90 -19.26 2.91 5.52
N VAL A 91 -18.31 3.76 5.15
CA VAL A 91 -17.54 4.57 6.10
C VAL A 91 -17.91 6.04 5.89
N PRO A 92 -18.50 6.72 6.88
CA PRO A 92 -18.81 8.14 6.75
C PRO A 92 -17.56 8.92 6.38
N ARG A 93 -17.69 9.84 5.42
CA ARG A 93 -16.58 10.65 4.89
C ARG A 93 -15.80 11.37 6.00
N SER A 94 -16.49 11.87 7.02
CA SER A 94 -15.88 12.51 8.19
C SER A 94 -14.96 11.60 9.02
N ILE A 95 -15.07 10.28 8.85
CA ILE A 95 -14.22 9.27 9.51
C ILE A 95 -13.06 8.85 8.60
N ALA A 96 -13.30 8.77 7.29
CA ALA A 96 -12.30 8.38 6.31
C ALA A 96 -11.30 9.51 5.98
N GLU A 97 -11.76 10.77 6.00
CA GLU A 97 -10.91 11.92 5.70
C GLU A 97 -10.14 12.40 6.94
N HIS A 98 -8.82 12.52 6.80
CA HIS A 98 -7.96 13.16 7.79
C HIS A 98 -7.16 14.27 7.12
N THR A 99 -7.25 15.47 7.68
CA THR A 99 -6.40 16.60 7.29
C THR A 99 -5.10 16.50 8.05
N LEU A 100 -3.98 16.45 7.33
CA LEU A 100 -2.66 16.63 7.93
C LEU A 100 -2.50 18.14 8.19
N ASN A 101 -2.30 18.50 9.46
CA ASN A 101 -1.91 19.86 9.86
C ASN A 101 -0.39 20.03 9.73
#